data_AF-A0A969S356-F1
#
_entry.id   AF-A0A969S356-F1
#
_cell.length_a   1.000
_cell.length_b   1.000
_cell.length_c   1.000
_cell.angle_alpha   90.00
_cell.angle_beta   90.00
_cell.angle_gamma   90.00
#
_symmetry.space_group_name_H-M   'P 1'
#
loop_
_entity.id
_entity.type
_entity.pdbx_description
1 polymer ?
#
loop_
_entity_poly.entity_id
_entity_poly.type
_entity_poly.pdbx_seq_one_letter_code
_entity_poly.pdbx_strand_id
1 'polypeptide(L)' 'MKYLNQVEAGESFVIVQADKVIAELKPITNTNKQLRPFGLCAGEFTVPDDFDEPLPEDILNAFEGR' A
#
# COMPACT_ATOMS: atom_id res chain seq x y z
N MET A 1 -23.19 -17.28 -14.66
CA MET A 1 -22.47 -16.45 -13.68
C MET A 1 -23.45 -15.59 -12.85
N LYS A 2 -24.40 -16.18 -12.11
CA LYS A 2 -25.40 -15.37 -11.38
C LYS A 2 -24.80 -14.65 -10.17
N TYR A 3 -24.16 -15.40 -9.28
CA TYR A 3 -23.59 -14.87 -8.04
C TYR A 3 -22.36 -13.97 -8.28
N LEU A 4 -21.55 -14.26 -9.30
CA LEU A 4 -20.40 -13.40 -9.63
C LEU A 4 -20.84 -12.02 -10.10
N ASN A 5 -21.87 -11.93 -10.95
CA ASN A 5 -22.38 -10.63 -11.41
C ASN A 5 -22.96 -9.80 -10.25
N GLN A 6 -23.60 -10.46 -9.27
CA GLN A 6 -24.12 -9.79 -8.08
C GLN A 6 -23.00 -9.29 -7.17
N VAL A 7 -21.93 -10.06 -7.03
CA VAL A 7 -20.72 -9.66 -6.30
C VAL A 7 -20.01 -8.50 -7.00
N GLU A 8 -19.89 -8.53 -8.34
CA GLU A 8 -19.38 -7.38 -9.09
C GLU A 8 -20.25 -6.13 -8.92
N ALA A 9 -21.57 -6.30 -8.74
CA ALA A 9 -22.50 -5.21 -8.47
C ALA A 9 -22.44 -4.69 -7.01
N GLY A 10 -21.67 -5.32 -6.12
CA GLY A 10 -21.47 -4.87 -4.74
C GLY A 10 -22.12 -5.74 -3.65
N GLU A 11 -22.76 -6.86 -4.00
CA GLU A 11 -23.38 -7.76 -3.03
C GLU A 11 -22.36 -8.71 -2.37
N SER A 12 -22.54 -9.00 -1.08
CA SER A 12 -21.72 -9.97 -0.32
C SER A 12 -22.56 -11.17 0.11
N PHE A 13 -21.95 -12.35 0.06
CA PHE A 13 -22.58 -13.63 0.38
C PHE A 13 -21.78 -14.40 1.44
N VAL A 14 -22.49 -15.03 2.36
CA VAL A 14 -21.93 -16.03 3.28
C VAL A 14 -22.30 -17.42 2.78
N ILE A 15 -21.30 -18.28 2.60
CA ILE A 15 -21.49 -19.65 2.12
C ILE A 15 -21.56 -20.59 3.32
N VAL A 16 -22.70 -21.26 3.48
CA VAL A 16 -22.96 -22.23 4.55
C VAL A 16 -23.09 -23.62 3.95
N GLN A 17 -22.39 -24.60 4.52
CA GLN A 17 -22.47 -26.01 4.18
C GLN A 17 -22.75 -26.82 5.44
N ALA A 18 -23.85 -27.59 5.45
CA ALA A 18 -24.28 -28.39 6.61
C ALA A 18 -24.29 -27.58 7.92
N ASP A 19 -24.99 -26.44 7.90
CA ASP A 19 -25.12 -25.50 9.03
C ASP A 19 -23.80 -24.90 9.53
N LYS A 20 -22.71 -25.11 8.80
CA LYS A 20 -21.39 -24.52 9.09
C LYS A 20 -21.04 -23.46 8.06
N VAL A 21 -20.69 -22.26 8.52
CA VAL A 21 -20.11 -21.22 7.66
C VAL A 21 -18.73 -21.68 7.17
N ILE A 22 -18.53 -21.70 5.85
CA ILE A 22 -17.27 -22.20 5.24
C ILE A 22 -16.51 -21.13 4.46
N ALA A 23 -17.19 -20.10 3.94
CA ALA A 23 -16.55 -19.06 3.14
C ALA A 23 -17.40 -17.78 3.08
N GLU A 24 -16.78 -16.68 2.68
CA GLU A 24 -17.42 -15.42 2.32
C GLU A 24 -17.03 -15.07 0.89
N LEU A 25 -18.00 -14.66 0.07
CA LEU A 25 -17.77 -14.10 -1.26
C LEU A 25 -18.22 -12.65 -1.24
N LYS A 26 -17.28 -11.72 -1.40
CA LYS A 26 -17.55 -10.28 -1.32
C LYS A 26 -16.88 -9.51 -2.46
N PRO A 27 -17.40 -8.33 -2.81
CA PRO A 27 -16.79 -7.49 -3.81
C PRO A 27 -15.40 -7.06 -3.34
N ILE A 28 -14.46 -7.00 -4.28
CA ILE A 28 -13.17 -6.36 -4.01
C ILE A 28 -13.40 -4.85 -4.11
N THR A 29 -13.56 -4.18 -2.97
CA THR A 29 -13.58 -2.73 -2.93
C THR A 29 -12.18 -2.21 -3.18
N ASN A 30 -11.97 -1.61 -4.35
CA ASN A 30 -10.74 -0.90 -4.65
C ASN A 30 -10.77 0.42 -3.85
N THR A 31 -10.44 0.34 -2.56
CA THR A 31 -10.52 1.46 -1.61
C THR A 31 -9.50 2.56 -1.88
N ASN A 32 -8.50 2.28 -2.72
CA ASN A 32 -7.51 3.26 -3.14
C ASN A 32 -7.68 3.62 -4.63
N LYS A 33 -8.74 4.38 -4.93
CA LYS A 33 -8.79 5.17 -6.17
C LYS A 33 -8.11 6.52 -6.03
N GLN A 34 -7.73 6.92 -4.83
CA GLN A 34 -6.98 8.15 -4.65
C GLN A 34 -5.53 7.95 -5.10
N LEU A 35 -5.04 8.91 -5.87
CA LEU A 35 -3.62 9.07 -6.11
C LEU A 35 -2.93 9.20 -4.76
N ARG A 36 -1.76 8.56 -4.60
CA ARG A 36 -0.96 8.75 -3.40
C ARG A 36 -0.63 10.24 -3.28
N PRO A 37 -0.85 10.87 -2.12
CA PRO A 37 -0.46 12.25 -1.92
C PRO A 37 1.05 12.38 -2.10
N PHE A 38 1.48 13.44 -2.78
CA PHE A 38 2.89 13.80 -2.95
C PHE A 38 3.24 15.01 -2.08
N GLY A 39 4.52 15.21 -1.81
CA GLY A 39 4.99 16.39 -1.07
C GLY A 39 4.59 16.41 0.42
N LEU A 40 4.56 15.24 1.07
CA LEU A 40 4.20 15.14 2.50
C LEU A 40 5.11 15.97 3.42
N CYS A 41 6.35 16.23 3.00
CA CYS A 41 7.34 17.07 3.70
C CYS A 41 7.63 18.39 2.96
N ALA A 42 6.71 18.89 2.13
CA ALA A 42 6.92 20.13 1.39
C ALA A 42 7.17 21.31 2.36
N GLY A 43 8.34 21.95 2.24
CA GLY A 43 8.76 23.05 3.10
C GLY A 43 9.47 22.64 4.40
N GLU A 44 9.52 21.35 4.73
CA GLU A 44 10.25 20.86 5.92
C GLU A 44 11.75 20.68 5.65
N PHE A 45 12.14 20.48 4.39
CA PHE A 45 13.51 20.31 3.97
C PHE A 45 13.85 21.26 2.83
N THR A 46 14.95 21.99 2.97
CA THR A 46 15.58 22.74 1.89
C THR A 46 16.86 22.02 1.55
N VAL A 47 17.01 21.63 0.28
CA VAL A 47 18.20 20.93 -0.22
C VAL A 47 19.41 21.87 -0.06
N PRO A 48 20.42 21.48 0.73
CA PRO A 48 21.68 22.24 0.84
C PRO A 48 22.47 22.23 -0.47
N ASP A 49 23.35 23.22 -0.68
CA ASP A 49 24.19 23.29 -1.88
C ASP A 49 25.19 22.12 -1.98
N ASP A 50 25.55 21.53 -0.85
CA ASP A 50 26.48 20.41 -0.70
C ASP A 50 25.79 19.04 -0.62
N PHE A 51 24.48 18.96 -0.92
CA PHE A 51 23.71 17.71 -0.78
C PHE A 51 24.28 16.54 -1.59
N ASP A 52 24.86 16.83 -2.75
CA ASP A 52 25.46 15.84 -3.65
C ASP A 52 26.96 15.60 -3.37
N GLU A 53 27.53 16.25 -2.35
CA GLU A 53 28.91 15.97 -1.93
C GLU A 53 29.04 14.53 -1.37
N PRO A 54 30.22 13.90 -1.50
CA PRO A 54 30.44 12.57 -0.93
C PRO A 54 30.19 12.56 0.57
N LEU A 55 29.63 11.45 1.06
CA LEU A 55 29.43 11.24 2.49
C LEU A 55 30.78 11.27 3.24
N PRO A 56 30.80 11.74 4.50
CA PRO A 56 31.96 11.61 5.38
C PRO A 56 32.48 10.17 5.46
N GLU A 57 33.79 10.02 5.55
CA GLU A 57 34.49 8.72 5.53
C GLU A 57 34.02 7.76 6.63
N ASP A 58 33.73 8.29 7.82
CA ASP A 58 33.19 7.51 8.94
C ASP A 58 31.78 6.96 8.66
N ILE A 59 30.94 7.75 7.98
CA ILE A 59 29.60 7.31 7.56
C ILE A 59 29.73 6.27 6.44
N LEU A 60 30.58 6.50 5.44
CA LEU A 60 30.82 5.53 4.36
C LEU A 60 31.29 4.18 4.91
N ASN A 61 32.26 4.18 5.82
CA ASN A 61 32.77 2.96 6.45
C ASN A 61 31.67 2.23 7.23
N ALA A 62 30.78 2.94 7.92
CA ALA A 62 29.63 2.35 8.60
C ALA A 62 28.64 1.67 7.62
N PHE A 63 28.43 2.23 6.43
CA PHE A 63 27.61 1.61 5.38
C PHE A 63 28.31 0.42 4.71
N GLU A 64 29.61 0.51 4.45
CA GLU A 64 30.39 -0.50 3.74
C GLU A 64 30.91 -1.63 4.65
N GLY A 65 30.77 -1.49 5.97
CA GLY A 65 31.23 -2.48 6.96
C GLY A 65 32.75 -2.58 7.05
N ARG A 66 33.45 -1.46 6.87
CA ARG A 66 34.92 -1.35 6.95
C ARG A 66 35.38 -0.66 8.23
#